data_AF-A0A1L7BH28-F1
#
_entry.id   AF-A0A1L7BH28-F1
#
_cell.length_a   1.000
_cell.length_b   1.000
_cell.length_c   1.000
_cell.angle_alpha   90.00
_cell.angle_beta   90.00
_cell.angle_gamma   90.00
#
_symmetry.space_group_name_H-M   'P 1'
#
loop_
_entity.id
_entity.type
_entity.pdbx_description
1 polymer ?
#
loop_
_entity_poly.entity_id
_entity_poly.type
_entity_poly.pdbx_seq_one_letter_code
_entity_poly.pdbx_strand_id
1 'polypeptide(L)'
;MSDFKLKDLLNKIAKKYNCKIWINKKIGKRISFIEKAGNEYYLPPEVLYEDSEYIIFCENIHSKDDAYLRKLLLEVIKYARNAEKNSKR
;
A
#
# COMPACT_ATOMS: atom_id res chain seq x y z
N MET A 1 6.79 -16.77 -3.66
CA MET A 1 7.89 -15.79 -3.80
C MET A 1 7.42 -14.36 -4.02
N SER A 2 6.13 -14.11 -4.33
CA SER A 2 5.65 -12.74 -4.59
C SER A 2 5.53 -11.88 -3.32
N ASP A 3 5.05 -12.46 -2.23
CA ASP A 3 4.51 -11.64 -1.13
C ASP A 3 5.60 -10.89 -0.35
N PHE A 4 6.82 -11.44 -0.32
CA PHE A 4 7.99 -10.83 0.32
C PHE A 4 8.31 -9.43 -0.24
N LYS A 5 8.25 -9.25 -1.56
CA LYS A 5 8.66 -7.98 -2.18
C LYS A 5 7.64 -6.86 -1.95
N LEU A 6 6.35 -7.20 -1.87
CA LEU A 6 5.30 -6.24 -1.51
C LEU A 6 5.46 -5.77 -0.08
N LYS A 7 5.67 -6.72 0.85
CA LYS A 7 5.91 -6.43 2.27
C LYS A 7 7.14 -5.55 2.46
N ASP A 8 8.23 -5.82 1.74
CA ASP A 8 9.45 -5.02 1.81
C ASP A 8 9.25 -3.58 1.33
N LEU A 9 8.51 -3.37 0.24
CA LEU A 9 8.17 -2.03 -0.24
C LEU A 9 7.36 -1.26 0.81
N LEU A 10 6.33 -1.87 1.38
CA LEU A 10 5.52 -1.26 2.43
C LEU A 10 6.36 -0.97 3.69
N ASN A 11 7.23 -1.90 4.11
CA ASN A 11 8.14 -1.69 5.23
C ASN A 11 9.11 -0.52 5.00
N LYS A 12 9.59 -0.36 3.75
CA LYS A 12 10.45 0.76 3.38
C LYS A 12 9.74 2.10 3.54
N ILE A 13 8.47 2.18 3.13
CA ILE A 13 7.63 3.37 3.31
C ILE A 13 7.38 3.60 4.81
N ALA A 14 6.90 2.59 5.52
CA ALA A 14 6.57 2.68 6.96
C ALA A 14 7.75 3.18 7.79
N LYS A 15 8.96 2.65 7.56
CA LYS A 15 10.18 3.08 8.27
C LYS A 15 10.59 4.50 7.94
N LYS A 16 10.55 4.89 6.66
CA LYS A 16 11.01 6.22 6.22
C LYS A 16 10.07 7.33 6.71
N TYR A 17 8.76 7.09 6.65
CA TYR A 17 7.76 8.12 6.97
C TYR A 17 7.15 7.96 8.36
N ASN A 18 7.63 7.00 9.16
CA ASN A 18 7.14 6.69 10.51
C ASN A 18 5.61 6.56 10.54
N CYS A 19 5.07 5.72 9.64
CA CYS A 19 3.64 5.59 9.40
C CYS A 19 3.20 4.12 9.39
N LYS A 20 1.90 3.90 9.62
CA LYS A 20 1.24 2.65 9.20
C LYS A 20 0.85 2.78 7.75
N ILE A 21 1.04 1.76 6.93
CA ILE A 21 0.59 1.76 5.54
C ILE A 21 0.07 0.39 5.14
N TRP A 22 -1.02 0.34 4.38
CA TRP A 22 -1.57 -0.91 3.88
C TRP A 22 -2.26 -0.75 2.54
N ILE A 23 -2.21 -1.82 1.76
CA ILE A 23 -2.84 -1.91 0.44
C ILE A 23 -4.04 -2.84 0.51
N ASN A 24 -5.09 -2.46 -0.20
CA ASN A 24 -6.29 -3.24 -0.38
C ASN A 24 -6.71 -3.27 -1.84
N LYS A 25 -7.47 -4.29 -2.19
CA LYS A 25 -8.13 -4.43 -3.48
C LYS A 25 -9.61 -4.10 -3.39
N LYS A 26 -10.12 -3.35 -4.35
CA LYS A 26 -11.55 -3.13 -4.55
C LYS A 26 -12.17 -4.33 -5.26
N ILE A 27 -13.23 -4.87 -4.68
CA ILE A 27 -14.01 -5.98 -5.24
C ILE A 27 -15.48 -5.59 -5.17
N GLY A 28 -15.99 -5.02 -6.26
CA GLY A 28 -17.31 -4.39 -6.29
C GLY A 28 -17.41 -3.27 -5.26
N LYS A 29 -18.34 -3.38 -4.31
CA LYS A 29 -18.51 -2.42 -3.20
C LYS A 29 -17.65 -2.74 -1.97
N ARG A 30 -16.84 -3.80 -2.01
CA ARG A 30 -16.02 -4.26 -0.88
C ARG A 30 -14.56 -3.89 -1.08
N ILE A 31 -13.85 -3.79 0.03
CA ILE A 31 -12.40 -3.60 0.07
C ILE A 31 -11.81 -4.85 0.74
N SER A 32 -10.91 -5.54 0.04
CA SER A 32 -10.22 -6.74 0.52
C SER A 32 -8.79 -6.40 0.89
N PHE A 33 -8.41 -6.71 2.12
CA PHE A 33 -7.04 -6.55 2.60
C PHE A 33 -6.06 -7.40 1.79
N ILE A 34 -4.87 -6.85 1.52
CA ILE A 34 -3.75 -7.58 0.91
C ILE A 34 -2.58 -7.66 1.89
N GLU A 35 -2.00 -6.51 2.26
CA GLU A 35 -0.80 -6.48 3.09
C GLU A 35 -0.64 -5.11 3.80
N LYS A 36 0.03 -5.09 4.95
CA LYS A 36 0.32 -3.89 5.76
C LYS A 36 1.76 -3.82 6.26
N ALA A 37 2.23 -2.64 6.61
CA ALA A 37 3.49 -2.43 7.34
C ALA A 37 3.38 -1.24 8.29
N GLY A 38 4.29 -1.18 9.27
CA GLY A 38 4.34 -0.12 10.27
C GLY A 38 3.54 -0.41 11.53
N ASN A 39 3.68 0.49 12.50
CA ASN A 39 3.02 0.41 13.81
C ASN A 39 1.59 0.95 13.74
N GLU A 40 0.73 0.54 14.67
CA GLU A 40 -0.60 1.10 14.84
C GLU A 40 -0.51 2.47 15.52
N TYR A 41 -1.21 3.49 15.00
CA TYR A 41 -1.25 4.82 15.62
C TYR A 41 -2.64 5.19 16.15
N TYR A 42 -3.66 4.37 15.88
CA TYR A 42 -5.07 4.63 16.24
C TYR A 42 -5.57 5.99 15.72
N LEU A 43 -5.01 6.43 14.60
CA LEU A 43 -5.43 7.64 13.89
C LEU A 43 -6.38 7.26 12.75
N PRO A 44 -7.29 8.18 12.33
CA PRO A 44 -8.10 7.95 11.15
C PRO A 44 -7.23 7.66 9.92
N PRO A 45 -7.57 6.64 9.11
CA PRO A 45 -6.81 6.30 7.92
C PRO A 45 -6.95 7.39 6.85
N GLU A 46 -5.84 7.69 6.18
CA GLU A 46 -5.77 8.62 5.06
C GLU A 46 -5.49 7.88 3.75
N VAL A 47 -6.09 8.32 2.64
CA VAL A 47 -5.85 7.72 1.33
C VAL A 47 -4.60 8.33 0.70
N LEU A 48 -3.60 7.50 0.40
CA LEU A 48 -2.37 7.91 -0.30
C LEU A 48 -2.43 7.63 -1.80
N TYR A 49 -3.19 6.63 -2.19
CA TYR A 49 -3.39 6.26 -3.58
C TYR A 49 -4.73 5.55 -3.74
N GLU A 50 -5.44 5.85 -4.81
CA GLU A 50 -6.67 5.16 -5.15
C GLU A 50 -6.86 5.12 -6.67
N ASP A 51 -7.17 3.94 -7.20
CA ASP A 51 -7.64 3.75 -8.57
C ASP A 51 -8.89 2.85 -8.61
N SER A 52 -9.26 2.34 -9.78
CA SER A 52 -10.43 1.46 -9.95
C SER A 52 -10.30 0.10 -9.25
N GLU A 53 -9.09 -0.39 -9.02
CA GLU A 53 -8.81 -1.74 -8.53
C GLU A 53 -8.18 -1.77 -7.13
N TYR A 54 -7.43 -0.74 -6.74
CA TYR A 54 -6.63 -0.71 -5.52
C TYR A 54 -6.77 0.60 -4.75
N ILE A 55 -6.56 0.50 -3.44
CA ILE A 55 -6.50 1.63 -2.53
C ILE A 55 -5.37 1.40 -1.51
N ILE A 56 -4.56 2.43 -1.29
CA ILE A 56 -3.50 2.43 -0.28
C ILE A 56 -3.89 3.45 0.80
N PHE A 57 -3.99 2.97 2.03
CA PHE A 57 -4.23 3.80 3.19
C PHE A 57 -2.97 3.95 4.04
N CYS A 58 -2.91 5.01 4.83
CA CYS A 58 -1.92 5.15 5.88
C CYS A 58 -2.47 5.80 7.15
N GLU A 59 -1.71 5.70 8.23
CA GLU A 59 -1.87 6.48 9.46
C GLU A 59 -0.56 7.18 9.79
N ASN A 60 -0.64 8.34 10.45
CA ASN A 60 0.53 9.08 10.94
C ASN A 60 1.53 9.49 9.85
N ILE A 61 1.05 10.02 8.73
CA ILE A 61 1.92 10.56 7.68
C ILE A 61 1.96 12.09 7.74
N HIS A 62 3.16 12.66 7.80
CA HIS A 62 3.34 14.11 7.85
C HIS A 62 3.75 14.74 6.51
N SER A 63 4.23 13.94 5.55
CA SER A 63 4.69 14.42 4.24
C SER A 63 4.10 13.57 3.11
N LYS A 64 3.03 14.10 2.48
CA LYS A 64 2.32 13.44 1.37
C LYS A 64 2.82 13.90 -0.01
N ASP A 65 3.38 15.09 -0.09
CA ASP A 65 3.89 15.68 -1.34
C ASP A 65 5.36 15.33 -1.63
N ASP A 66 5.81 14.17 -1.15
CA ASP A 66 7.14 13.65 -1.46
C ASP A 66 7.10 12.87 -2.79
N ALA A 67 7.87 13.31 -3.79
CA ALA A 67 8.03 12.61 -5.06
C ALA A 67 8.55 11.17 -4.90
N TYR A 68 9.38 10.92 -3.88
CA TYR A 68 9.85 9.59 -3.53
C TYR A 68 8.74 8.69 -3.01
N LEU A 69 7.83 9.23 -2.18
CA LEU A 69 6.65 8.50 -1.72
C LEU A 69 5.79 8.08 -2.92
N ARG A 70 5.49 9.03 -3.81
CA ARG A 70 4.69 8.78 -5.02
C ARG A 70 5.31 7.67 -5.88
N LYS A 71 6.63 7.69 -6.08
CA LYS A 71 7.35 6.63 -6.80
C LYS A 71 7.16 5.25 -6.14
N LEU A 72 7.33 5.17 -4.82
CA LEU A 72 7.18 3.89 -4.10
C LEU A 72 5.74 3.38 -4.14
N LEU A 73 4.73 4.25 -4.02
CA LEU A 73 3.32 3.87 -4.14
C LEU A 73 3.02 3.25 -5.51
N LEU A 74 3.55 3.82 -6.60
CA LEU A 74 3.41 3.25 -7.94
C LEU A 74 4.09 1.88 -8.07
N GLU A 75 5.25 1.69 -7.44
CA GLU A 75 5.94 0.38 -7.42
C GLU A 75 5.11 -0.67 -6.67
N VAL A 76 4.49 -0.30 -5.53
CA VAL A 76 3.58 -1.15 -4.76
C VAL A 76 2.39 -1.61 -5.63
N ILE A 77 1.73 -0.69 -6.33
CA ILE A 77 0.59 -1.01 -7.21
C ILE A 77 1.00 -1.90 -8.38
N LYS A 78 2.12 -1.59 -9.04
CA LYS A 78 2.65 -2.41 -10.14
C LYS A 78 2.91 -3.84 -9.67
N TYR A 79 3.44 -3.98 -8.45
CA TYR A 79 3.70 -5.28 -7.86
C TYR A 79 2.42 -6.07 -7.57
N ALA A 80 1.44 -5.44 -6.90
CA ALA A 80 0.17 -6.05 -6.55
C ALA A 80 -0.58 -6.58 -7.80
N ARG A 81 -0.60 -5.79 -8.89
CA ARG A 81 -1.19 -6.18 -10.18
C ARG A 81 -0.50 -7.40 -10.81
N ASN A 82 0.83 -7.45 -10.74
CA ASN A 82 1.59 -8.56 -11.31
C ASN A 82 1.41 -9.85 -10.51
N ALA A 83 1.37 -9.76 -9.18
CA ALA A 83 1.11 -10.91 -8.32
C ALA A 83 -0.27 -11.52 -8.62
N GLU A 84 -1.29 -10.69 -8.82
CA GLU A 84 -2.62 -11.16 -9.20
C GLU A 84 -2.64 -11.85 -10.57
N LYS A 85 -2.00 -11.26 -11.59
CA LYS A 85 -1.95 -11.86 -12.93
C LYS A 85 -1.30 -13.25 -12.92
N ASN A 86 -0.27 -13.42 -12.10
CA ASN A 86 0.41 -14.70 -11.95
C ASN A 86 -0.40 -15.72 -11.15
N SER A 87 -1.28 -15.28 -10.24
CA SER A 87 -2.18 -16.17 -9.48
C SER A 87 -3.38 -16.68 -10.29
N LYS A 88 -3.71 -16.06 -11.42
CA LYS A 88 -4.82 -16.43 -12.30
C LYS A 88 -4.40 -17.33 -13.49
N ARG A 89 -3.10 -17.61 -13.64
CA ARG A 89 -2.54 -18.55 -14.61
C ARG A 89 -2.31 -19.90 -13.95
#